data_AF-A0A3D2FMZ8-F1
#
_entry.id   AF-A0A3D2FMZ8-F1
#
_cell.length_a   1.000
_cell.length_b   1.000
_cell.length_c   1.000
_cell.angle_alpha   90.00
_cell.angle_beta   90.00
_cell.angle_gamma   90.00
#
_symmetry.space_group_name_H-M   'P 1'
#
loop_
_entity.id
_entity.type
_entity.pdbx_description
1 polymer ?
#
loop_
_entity_poly.entity_id
_entity_poly.type
_entity_poly.pdbx_seq_one_letter_code
_entity_poly.pdbx_strand_id
1 'polypeptide(L)'
;MMGFFCSIYHPAGLTLISHRVKSLTRGMAIHGIFGSTGSAIGPILATTAAAIISWRSAYAFLGIFNGLLAISTFMAIPYRKRSGMNETEFENHEETTNKPALILYFLTNALLGMAYYGFTTFMPIHFAENTASILPNLTANMKAGIFPTMVFVAGIGGQLVGARIGERFHKPTALIFIIAANIPVFLIMGYTSDFLLILSGIMLGIAYFSNQPIGNTLIAEFTHSQNRGLGYGISFFLSFGIGSLAAGVSGIIAENMGVAAVFPAMGILLIPSVIFAFFMRKAARSA
;
A
#
# COMPACT_ATOMS: atom_id res chain seq x y z
N MET A 1 -20.54 0.39 -6.51
CA MET A 1 -20.67 -0.89 -5.78
C MET A 1 -19.33 -1.44 -5.30
N MET A 2 -18.29 -1.56 -6.15
CA MET A 2 -16.98 -2.13 -5.75
C MET A 2 -16.41 -1.51 -4.47
N GLY A 3 -16.34 -0.16 -4.37
CA GLY A 3 -15.82 0.51 -3.16
C GLY A 3 -16.59 0.18 -1.87
N PHE A 4 -17.91 -0.04 -1.96
CA PHE A 4 -18.73 -0.41 -0.80
C PHE A 4 -18.36 -1.81 -0.29
N PHE A 5 -18.29 -2.80 -1.19
CA PHE A 5 -17.97 -4.18 -0.83
C PHE A 5 -16.49 -4.38 -0.44
N CYS A 6 -15.55 -3.65 -1.05
CA CYS A 6 -14.14 -3.73 -0.68
C CYS A 6 -13.82 -3.11 0.69
N SER A 7 -14.69 -2.23 1.22
CA SER A 7 -14.44 -1.48 2.45
C SER A 7 -14.30 -2.35 3.71
N ILE A 8 -14.97 -3.52 3.75
CA ILE A 8 -15.00 -4.40 4.92
C ILE A 8 -13.79 -5.33 5.01
N TYR A 9 -13.06 -5.52 3.91
CA TYR A 9 -12.03 -6.56 3.81
C TYR A 9 -10.83 -6.28 4.73
N HIS A 10 -10.21 -5.10 4.59
CA HIS A 10 -8.99 -4.80 5.34
C HIS A 10 -9.21 -4.73 6.86
N PRO A 11 -10.26 -4.06 7.37
CA PRO A 11 -10.51 -4.03 8.81
C PRO A 11 -10.74 -5.42 9.39
N ALA A 12 -11.52 -6.27 8.72
CA ALA A 12 -11.80 -7.63 9.19
C ALA A 12 -10.55 -8.53 9.11
N GLY A 13 -9.88 -8.55 7.96
CA GLY A 13 -8.72 -9.42 7.70
C GLY A 13 -7.54 -9.10 8.61
N LEU A 14 -7.18 -7.82 8.76
CA LEU A 14 -6.05 -7.43 9.59
C LEU A 14 -6.33 -7.56 11.08
N THR A 15 -7.58 -7.38 11.52
CA THR A 15 -8.00 -7.70 12.89
C THR A 15 -7.80 -9.18 13.18
N LEU A 16 -8.26 -10.07 12.28
CA LEU A 16 -8.08 -11.51 12.42
C LEU A 16 -6.60 -11.89 12.51
N ILE A 17 -5.76 -11.36 11.62
CA ILE A 17 -4.30 -11.60 11.64
C ILE A 17 -3.71 -11.11 12.97
N SER A 18 -4.09 -9.91 13.44
CA SER A 18 -3.55 -9.32 14.66
C SER A 18 -3.82 -10.16 15.91
N HIS A 19 -4.94 -10.89 15.94
CA HIS A 19 -5.30 -11.75 17.07
C HIS A 19 -4.70 -13.15 17.01
N ARG A 20 -4.28 -13.62 15.82
CA ARG A 20 -3.98 -15.04 15.58
C ARG A 20 -2.52 -15.35 15.26
N VAL A 21 -1.70 -14.34 14.97
CA VAL A 21 -0.32 -14.57 14.52
C VAL A 21 0.68 -14.06 15.55
N LYS A 22 1.62 -14.92 15.97
CA LYS A 22 2.70 -14.59 16.90
C LYS A 22 3.66 -13.53 16.37
N SER A 23 4.21 -13.73 15.17
CA SER A 23 4.99 -12.67 14.50
C SER A 23 4.05 -11.74 13.74
N LEU A 24 3.56 -10.72 14.45
CA LEU A 24 2.57 -9.78 13.94
C LEU A 24 3.05 -9.09 12.66
N THR A 25 4.25 -8.48 12.68
CA THR A 25 4.80 -7.78 11.50
C THR A 25 5.01 -8.71 10.30
N ARG A 26 5.46 -9.95 10.52
CA ARG A 26 5.58 -10.92 9.43
C ARG A 26 4.22 -11.38 8.90
N GLY A 27 3.24 -11.56 9.77
CA GLY A 27 1.86 -11.85 9.37
C GLY A 27 1.26 -10.74 8.50
N MET A 28 1.48 -9.48 8.89
CA MET A 28 1.07 -8.31 8.11
C MET A 28 1.78 -8.25 6.75
N ALA A 29 3.06 -8.62 6.69
CA ALA A 29 3.80 -8.67 5.44
C ALA A 29 3.30 -9.76 4.49
N ILE A 30 2.98 -10.96 5.00
CA ILE A 30 2.42 -12.04 4.16
C ILE A 30 1.09 -11.58 3.54
N HIS A 31 0.22 -10.96 4.32
CA HIS A 31 -1.00 -10.35 3.79
C HIS A 31 -0.70 -9.28 2.73
N GLY A 32 0.27 -8.40 3.00
CA GLY A 32 0.71 -7.37 2.05
C GLY A 32 1.29 -7.94 0.75
N ILE A 33 1.98 -9.08 0.79
CA ILE A 33 2.51 -9.79 -0.38
C ILE A 33 1.38 -10.25 -1.30
N PHE A 34 0.31 -10.85 -0.76
CA PHE A 34 -0.85 -11.25 -1.58
C PHE A 34 -1.55 -10.05 -2.20
N GLY A 35 -1.69 -8.94 -1.45
CA GLY A 35 -2.20 -7.68 -2.00
C GLY A 35 -1.34 -7.14 -3.14
N SER A 36 -0.01 -7.09 -2.93
CA SER A 36 0.96 -6.58 -3.92
C SER A 36 1.05 -7.49 -5.15
N THR A 37 0.84 -8.80 -4.98
CA THR A 37 0.74 -9.76 -6.09
C THR A 37 -0.46 -9.44 -6.97
N GLY A 38 -1.62 -9.14 -6.38
CA GLY A 38 -2.79 -8.66 -7.12
C GLY A 38 -2.50 -7.36 -7.88
N SER A 39 -1.83 -6.39 -7.22
CA SER A 39 -1.40 -5.13 -7.84
C SER A 39 -0.41 -5.34 -8.98
N ALA A 40 0.49 -6.32 -8.90
CA ALA A 40 1.44 -6.65 -9.95
C ALA A 40 0.75 -7.28 -11.17
N ILE A 41 -0.22 -8.17 -10.95
CA ILE A 41 -0.97 -8.82 -12.04
C ILE A 41 -1.89 -7.82 -12.75
N GLY A 42 -2.42 -6.83 -12.04
CA GLY A 42 -3.40 -5.87 -12.57
C GLY A 42 -2.99 -5.17 -13.87
N PRO A 43 -1.88 -4.39 -13.91
CA PRO A 43 -1.46 -3.65 -15.10
C PRO A 43 -1.17 -4.55 -16.32
N ILE A 44 -0.45 -5.65 -16.12
CA ILE A 44 -0.12 -6.58 -17.22
C ILE A 44 -1.37 -7.30 -17.74
N LEU A 45 -2.29 -7.70 -16.85
CA LEU A 45 -3.57 -8.28 -17.24
C LEU A 45 -4.40 -7.26 -18.03
N ALA A 46 -4.53 -6.03 -17.52
CA ALA A 46 -5.32 -4.98 -18.14
C ALA A 46 -4.81 -4.63 -19.55
N THR A 47 -3.50 -4.44 -19.69
CA THR A 47 -2.88 -4.07 -20.97
C THR A 47 -2.86 -5.21 -21.96
N THR A 48 -2.59 -6.44 -21.51
CA THR A 48 -2.65 -7.64 -22.37
C THR A 48 -4.07 -7.87 -22.86
N ALA A 49 -5.05 -7.91 -21.96
CA ALA A 49 -6.47 -8.11 -22.30
C ALA A 49 -7.00 -7.02 -23.24
N ALA A 50 -6.60 -5.76 -23.02
CA ALA A 50 -6.94 -4.65 -23.90
C ALA A 50 -6.33 -4.80 -25.31
N ALA A 51 -5.12 -5.36 -25.42
CA ALA A 51 -4.44 -5.56 -26.70
C ALA A 51 -5.00 -6.74 -27.50
N ILE A 52 -5.36 -7.85 -26.84
CA ILE A 52 -5.76 -9.10 -27.53
C ILE A 52 -7.26 -9.21 -27.79
N ILE A 53 -8.11 -8.69 -26.89
CA ILE A 53 -9.57 -8.86 -26.96
C ILE A 53 -10.25 -7.49 -26.81
N SER A 54 -10.20 -6.92 -25.61
CA SER A 54 -10.82 -5.63 -25.25
C SER A 54 -10.55 -5.35 -23.78
N TRP A 55 -10.48 -4.07 -23.39
CA TRP A 55 -10.38 -3.67 -21.99
C TRP A 55 -11.53 -4.24 -21.13
N ARG A 56 -12.71 -4.51 -21.72
CA ARG A 56 -13.86 -5.11 -21.03
C ARG A 56 -13.57 -6.53 -20.54
N SER A 57 -12.74 -7.28 -21.28
CA SER A 57 -12.40 -8.67 -20.92
C SER A 57 -11.58 -8.75 -19.64
N ALA A 58 -10.75 -7.74 -19.33
CA ALA A 58 -10.03 -7.66 -18.06
C ALA A 58 -11.00 -7.60 -16.86
N TYR A 59 -12.03 -6.75 -16.95
CA TYR A 59 -13.05 -6.63 -15.91
C TYR A 59 -13.90 -7.90 -15.79
N ALA A 60 -14.26 -8.52 -16.92
CA ALA A 60 -15.00 -9.79 -16.91
C ALA A 60 -14.20 -10.91 -16.24
N PHE A 61 -12.91 -11.05 -16.57
CA PHE A 61 -12.02 -12.01 -15.94
C PHE A 61 -11.92 -11.78 -14.43
N LEU A 62 -11.65 -10.54 -14.00
CA LEU A 62 -11.57 -10.20 -12.58
C LEU A 62 -12.89 -10.47 -11.85
N GLY A 63 -14.03 -10.17 -12.47
CA GLY A 63 -15.35 -10.45 -11.91
C GLY A 63 -15.59 -11.95 -11.69
N ILE A 64 -15.33 -12.77 -12.72
CA ILE A 64 -15.47 -14.23 -12.64
C ILE A 64 -14.52 -14.80 -11.58
N PHE A 65 -13.25 -14.38 -11.61
CA PHE A 65 -12.23 -14.84 -10.66
C PHE A 65 -12.62 -14.52 -9.21
N ASN A 66 -13.07 -13.29 -8.92
CA ASN A 66 -13.52 -12.92 -7.58
C ASN A 66 -14.81 -13.66 -7.18
N GLY A 67 -15.72 -13.93 -8.12
CA GLY A 67 -16.92 -14.75 -7.87
C GLY A 67 -16.56 -16.18 -7.47
N LEU A 68 -15.63 -16.82 -8.17
CA LEU A 68 -15.13 -18.15 -7.83
C LEU A 68 -14.44 -18.16 -6.46
N LEU A 69 -13.61 -17.15 -6.18
CA LEU A 69 -12.98 -17.00 -4.87
C LEU A 69 -14.03 -16.85 -3.75
N ALA A 70 -15.05 -16.01 -3.94
CA ALA A 70 -16.12 -15.84 -2.96
C ALA A 70 -16.83 -17.18 -2.66
N ILE A 71 -17.21 -17.94 -3.70
CA ILE A 71 -17.83 -19.27 -3.53
C ILE A 71 -16.88 -20.22 -2.79
N SER A 72 -15.61 -20.29 -3.21
CA SER A 72 -14.63 -21.19 -2.60
C SER A 72 -14.41 -20.86 -1.12
N THR A 73 -14.30 -19.58 -0.75
CA THR A 73 -14.12 -19.16 0.65
C THR A 73 -15.36 -19.42 1.49
N PHE A 74 -16.56 -19.23 0.94
CA PHE A 74 -17.82 -19.54 1.61
C PHE A 74 -17.94 -21.04 1.92
N MET A 75 -17.47 -21.91 1.02
CA MET A 75 -17.49 -23.36 1.24
C MET A 75 -16.36 -23.85 2.16
N ALA A 76 -15.17 -23.24 2.10
CA ALA A 76 -13.99 -23.72 2.80
C ALA A 76 -13.84 -23.18 4.23
N ILE A 77 -14.38 -21.98 4.53
CA ILE A 77 -14.18 -21.33 5.83
C ILE A 77 -15.43 -21.55 6.71
N PRO A 78 -15.35 -22.36 7.78
CA PRO A 78 -16.48 -22.60 8.66
C PRO A 78 -16.85 -21.33 9.45
N TYR A 79 -18.15 -21.08 9.61
CA TYR A 79 -18.65 -19.99 10.42
C TYR A 79 -18.34 -20.23 11.91
N ARG A 80 -17.71 -19.25 12.58
CA ARG A 80 -17.43 -19.29 14.02
C ARG A 80 -17.93 -18.02 14.70
N LYS A 81 -18.73 -18.18 15.75
CA LYS A 81 -19.33 -17.05 16.48
C LYS A 81 -18.26 -16.32 17.30
N ARG A 82 -18.09 -15.01 17.09
CA ARG A 82 -17.11 -14.18 17.80
C ARG A 82 -17.38 -14.08 19.30
N SER A 83 -18.65 -14.18 19.73
CA SER A 83 -19.09 -13.97 21.11
C SER A 83 -18.62 -15.03 22.12
N GLY A 84 -17.75 -15.96 21.74
CA GLY A 84 -17.21 -17.02 22.60
C GLY A 84 -15.69 -17.06 22.69
N MET A 85 -14.97 -16.09 22.14
CA MET A 85 -13.51 -16.00 22.25
C MET A 85 -13.14 -15.14 23.46
N ASN A 86 -12.47 -15.73 24.45
CA ASN A 86 -11.87 -14.98 25.55
C ASN A 86 -10.65 -14.20 25.03
N GLU A 87 -10.41 -12.99 25.56
CA GLU A 87 -9.25 -12.18 25.15
C GLU A 87 -7.90 -12.84 25.42
N THR A 88 -7.86 -13.76 26.39
CA THR A 88 -6.71 -14.60 26.69
C THR A 88 -6.33 -15.54 25.54
N GLU A 89 -7.22 -15.74 24.56
CA GLU A 89 -6.92 -16.49 23.33
C GLU A 89 -6.23 -15.64 22.25
N PHE A 90 -6.03 -14.34 22.47
CA PHE A 90 -5.34 -13.47 21.50
C PHE A 90 -3.83 -13.63 21.63
N GLU A 91 -3.16 -13.93 20.51
CA GLU A 91 -1.69 -14.04 20.46
C GLU A 91 -0.99 -12.70 20.68
N ASN A 92 -1.63 -11.58 20.34
CA ASN A 92 -1.16 -10.24 20.68
C ASN A 92 -2.26 -9.48 21.41
N HIS A 93 -1.97 -9.05 22.64
CA HIS A 93 -2.92 -8.39 23.52
C HIS A 93 -2.39 -7.02 23.94
N GLU A 94 -3.15 -5.99 23.62
CA GLU A 94 -2.97 -4.62 24.10
C GLU A 94 -4.17 -4.22 24.97
N GLU A 95 -3.89 -3.77 26.19
CA GLU A 95 -4.88 -3.37 27.22
C GLU A 95 -5.29 -1.91 27.16
N THR A 96 -4.52 -1.08 26.45
CA THR A 96 -4.81 0.36 26.35
C THR A 96 -4.69 0.85 24.92
N THR A 97 -5.27 2.02 24.64
CA THR A 97 -5.13 2.69 23.34
C THR A 97 -4.26 3.93 23.52
N ASN A 98 -3.09 3.93 22.88
CA ASN A 98 -2.24 5.12 22.80
C ASN A 98 -2.80 6.08 21.73
N LYS A 99 -3.82 6.85 22.13
CA LYS A 99 -4.51 7.79 21.22
C LYS A 99 -3.57 8.80 20.56
N PRO A 100 -2.62 9.45 21.28
CA PRO A 100 -1.69 10.39 20.64
C PRO A 100 -0.85 9.75 19.53
N ALA A 101 -0.25 8.57 19.79
CA ALA A 101 0.54 7.87 18.77
C ALA A 101 -0.34 7.43 17.59
N LEU A 102 -1.56 6.97 17.85
CA LEU A 102 -2.49 6.52 16.82
C LEU A 102 -2.97 7.67 15.92
N ILE A 103 -3.29 8.84 16.47
CA ILE A 103 -3.66 10.04 15.68
C ILE A 103 -2.49 10.47 14.79
N LEU A 104 -1.27 10.48 15.33
CA LEU A 104 -0.08 10.84 14.55
C LEU A 104 0.21 9.83 13.44
N TYR A 105 -0.01 8.54 13.71
CA TYR A 105 0.04 7.50 12.67
C TYR A 105 -1.02 7.72 11.60
N PHE A 106 -2.26 8.06 11.96
CA PHE A 106 -3.33 8.34 11.01
C PHE A 106 -3.02 9.52 10.08
N LEU A 107 -2.45 10.60 10.60
CA LEU A 107 -1.97 11.73 9.79
C LEU A 107 -0.84 11.32 8.84
N THR A 108 0.14 10.56 9.36
CA THR A 108 1.24 9.98 8.57
C THR A 108 0.69 9.14 7.40
N ASN A 109 -0.28 8.27 7.70
CA ASN A 109 -0.87 7.32 6.78
C ASN A 109 -1.80 7.97 5.74
N ALA A 110 -2.46 9.08 6.06
CA ALA A 110 -3.21 9.87 5.08
C ALA A 110 -2.31 10.45 3.99
N LEU A 111 -1.15 11.02 4.37
CA LEU A 111 -0.17 11.55 3.43
C LEU A 111 0.50 10.44 2.61
N LEU A 112 0.81 9.31 3.24
CA LEU A 112 1.28 8.12 2.52
C LEU A 112 0.25 7.67 1.49
N GLY A 113 -1.03 7.56 1.88
CA GLY A 113 -2.12 7.22 0.97
C GLY A 113 -2.20 8.18 -0.22
N MET A 114 -2.12 9.48 0.00
CA MET A 114 -2.07 10.45 -1.10
C MET A 114 -0.87 10.23 -2.02
N ALA A 115 0.33 10.03 -1.47
CA ALA A 115 1.51 9.71 -2.28
C ALA A 115 1.28 8.44 -3.12
N TYR A 116 0.68 7.40 -2.53
CA TYR A 116 0.34 6.14 -3.22
C TYR A 116 -0.55 6.38 -4.44
N TYR A 117 -1.69 7.02 -4.24
CA TYR A 117 -2.66 7.21 -5.31
C TYR A 117 -2.18 8.21 -6.36
N GLY A 118 -1.42 9.24 -5.97
CA GLY A 118 -0.76 10.12 -6.93
C GLY A 118 0.20 9.38 -7.84
N PHE A 119 1.10 8.56 -7.29
CA PHE A 119 2.07 7.85 -8.12
C PHE A 119 1.42 6.70 -8.90
N THR A 120 0.59 5.85 -8.29
CA THR A 120 0.02 4.68 -8.97
C THR A 120 -0.90 5.06 -10.13
N THR A 121 -1.54 6.22 -10.07
CA THR A 121 -2.38 6.74 -11.15
C THR A 121 -1.56 7.16 -12.37
N PHE A 122 -0.43 7.84 -12.16
CA PHE A 122 0.38 8.43 -13.24
C PHE A 122 1.61 7.60 -13.63
N MET A 123 1.99 6.60 -12.82
CA MET A 123 3.11 5.70 -13.08
C MET A 123 3.03 4.98 -14.44
N PRO A 124 1.89 4.40 -14.87
CA PRO A 124 1.81 3.73 -16.16
C PRO A 124 2.14 4.65 -17.34
N ILE A 125 1.56 5.85 -17.36
CA ILE A 125 1.77 6.81 -18.43
C ILE A 125 3.18 7.42 -18.37
N HIS A 126 3.70 7.69 -17.17
CA HIS A 126 5.08 8.16 -17.00
C HIS A 126 6.10 7.19 -17.60
N PHE A 127 5.93 5.89 -17.33
CA PHE A 127 6.77 4.87 -17.94
C PHE A 127 6.57 4.79 -19.46
N ALA A 128 5.35 4.86 -19.95
CA ALA A 128 5.07 4.78 -21.38
C ALA A 128 5.72 5.92 -22.17
N GLU A 129 5.75 7.13 -21.60
CA GLU A 129 6.32 8.33 -22.23
C GLU A 129 7.85 8.40 -22.11
N ASN A 130 8.42 7.92 -21.01
CA ASN A 130 9.82 8.17 -20.66
C ASN A 130 10.72 6.94 -20.78
N THR A 131 10.29 5.85 -21.43
CA THR A 131 11.11 4.63 -21.67
C THR A 131 11.29 4.32 -23.15
N ALA A 132 11.46 5.34 -23.99
CA ALA A 132 11.51 5.20 -25.44
C ALA A 132 12.64 4.26 -25.93
N SER A 133 13.82 4.29 -25.31
CA SER A 133 14.97 3.50 -25.76
C SER A 133 14.95 2.04 -25.26
N ILE A 134 14.18 1.76 -24.20
CA ILE A 134 14.04 0.41 -23.64
C ILE A 134 12.85 -0.30 -24.28
N LEU A 135 13.07 -1.50 -24.81
CA LEU A 135 12.05 -2.30 -25.51
C LEU A 135 11.36 -1.48 -26.64
N PRO A 136 12.11 -0.95 -27.62
CA PRO A 136 11.58 -0.01 -28.61
C PRO A 136 10.48 -0.61 -29.50
N ASN A 137 10.45 -1.94 -29.64
CA ASN A 137 9.44 -2.66 -30.42
C ASN A 137 8.10 -2.84 -29.67
N LEU A 138 8.03 -2.49 -28.38
CA LEU A 138 6.79 -2.58 -27.61
C LEU A 138 6.00 -1.28 -27.68
N THR A 139 4.67 -1.42 -27.77
CA THR A 139 3.76 -0.27 -27.73
C THR A 139 3.79 0.42 -26.38
N ALA A 140 3.46 1.72 -26.36
CA ALA A 140 3.28 2.49 -25.13
C ALA A 140 2.31 1.81 -24.13
N ASN A 141 1.22 1.23 -24.64
CA ASN A 141 0.24 0.49 -23.82
C ASN A 141 0.85 -0.73 -23.14
N MET A 142 1.71 -1.50 -23.82
CA MET A 142 2.38 -2.65 -23.20
C MET A 142 3.41 -2.21 -22.16
N LYS A 143 4.14 -1.12 -22.42
CA LYS A 143 5.09 -0.53 -21.46
C LYS A 143 4.38 -0.03 -20.19
N ALA A 144 3.19 0.58 -20.35
CA ALA A 144 2.30 0.97 -19.26
C ALA A 144 1.78 -0.23 -18.44
N GLY A 145 1.91 -1.46 -18.92
CA GLY A 145 1.62 -2.67 -18.16
C GLY A 145 2.87 -3.24 -17.48
N ILE A 146 3.91 -3.49 -18.27
CA ILE A 146 5.13 -4.22 -17.84
C ILE A 146 5.87 -3.47 -16.74
N PHE A 147 6.12 -2.17 -16.90
CA PHE A 147 6.95 -1.44 -15.93
C PHE A 147 6.26 -1.21 -14.59
N PRO A 148 4.98 -0.80 -14.51
CA PRO A 148 4.23 -0.84 -13.26
C PRO A 148 4.19 -2.22 -12.59
N THR A 149 4.02 -3.29 -13.36
CA THR A 149 4.09 -4.66 -12.84
C THR A 149 5.45 -4.93 -12.20
N MET A 150 6.57 -4.51 -12.80
CA MET A 150 7.90 -4.65 -12.20
C MET A 150 8.01 -3.89 -10.86
N VAL A 151 7.46 -2.68 -10.76
CA VAL A 151 7.44 -1.90 -9.52
C VAL A 151 6.65 -2.63 -8.42
N PHE A 152 5.48 -3.17 -8.74
CA PHE A 152 4.68 -3.91 -7.77
C PHE A 152 5.30 -5.26 -7.37
N VAL A 153 5.97 -5.96 -8.30
CA VAL A 153 6.77 -7.16 -7.98
C VAL A 153 7.93 -6.80 -7.04
N ALA A 154 8.63 -5.69 -7.29
CA ALA A 154 9.64 -5.19 -6.36
C ALA A 154 9.02 -4.86 -4.98
N GLY A 155 7.78 -4.38 -4.97
CA GLY A 155 6.97 -4.17 -3.76
C GLY A 155 6.78 -5.44 -2.92
N ILE A 156 6.64 -6.62 -3.52
CA ILE A 156 6.62 -7.91 -2.79
C ILE A 156 7.92 -8.10 -1.98
N GLY A 157 9.07 -7.76 -2.59
CA GLY A 157 10.36 -7.72 -1.88
C GLY A 157 10.37 -6.68 -0.77
N GLY A 158 9.80 -5.49 -1.02
CA GLY A 158 9.60 -4.43 -0.04
C GLY A 158 8.84 -4.88 1.21
N GLN A 159 7.77 -5.67 1.06
CA GLN A 159 7.01 -6.24 2.18
C GLN A 159 7.89 -7.15 3.06
N LEU A 160 8.72 -7.98 2.45
CA LEU A 160 9.65 -8.87 3.16
C LEU A 160 10.78 -8.09 3.86
N VAL A 161 11.24 -7.01 3.26
CA VAL A 161 12.21 -6.09 3.87
C VAL A 161 11.57 -5.37 5.06
N GLY A 162 10.36 -4.83 4.89
CA GLY A 162 9.58 -4.18 5.94
C GLY A 162 9.31 -5.11 7.13
N ALA A 163 9.00 -6.38 6.87
CA ALA A 163 8.86 -7.41 7.90
C ALA A 163 10.12 -7.54 8.75
N ARG A 164 11.27 -7.76 8.10
CA ARG A 164 12.56 -7.93 8.77
C ARG A 164 12.98 -6.68 9.54
N ILE A 165 12.73 -5.50 8.97
CA ILE A 165 13.02 -4.23 9.64
C ILE A 165 12.14 -4.08 10.88
N GLY A 166 10.83 -4.33 10.77
CA GLY A 166 9.89 -4.21 11.90
C GLY A 166 10.09 -5.25 13.00
N GLU A 167 10.67 -6.41 12.69
CA GLU A 167 11.07 -7.41 13.70
C GLU A 167 12.37 -7.04 14.42
N ARG A 168 13.31 -6.33 13.75
CA ARG A 168 14.66 -6.06 14.30
C ARG A 168 14.81 -4.68 14.91
N PHE A 169 14.06 -3.69 14.43
CA PHE A 169 14.22 -2.29 14.82
C PHE A 169 12.94 -1.75 15.45
N HIS A 170 13.10 -0.67 16.22
CA HIS A 170 11.96 0.05 16.79
C HIS A 170 11.04 0.59 15.68
N LYS A 171 9.83 0.04 15.57
CA LYS A 171 8.88 0.25 14.45
C LYS A 171 8.58 1.72 14.15
N PRO A 172 8.29 2.59 15.14
CA PRO A 172 8.11 4.03 14.88
C PRO A 172 9.35 4.68 14.26
N THR A 173 10.55 4.27 14.69
CA THR A 173 11.81 4.81 14.17
C THR A 173 12.10 4.29 12.77
N ALA A 174 11.88 3.00 12.53
CA ALA A 174 12.00 2.42 11.20
C ALA A 174 11.08 3.13 10.18
N LEU A 175 9.83 3.39 10.56
CA LEU A 175 8.87 4.05 9.68
C LEU A 175 9.35 5.45 9.24
N ILE A 176 9.94 6.24 10.14
CA ILE A 176 10.51 7.56 9.81
C ILE A 176 11.54 7.44 8.67
N PHE A 177 12.49 6.51 8.80
CA PHE A 177 13.55 6.33 7.81
C PHE A 177 13.03 5.78 6.49
N ILE A 178 12.05 4.89 6.52
CA ILE A 178 11.43 4.37 5.30
C ILE A 178 10.69 5.49 4.56
N ILE A 179 9.87 6.29 5.25
CA ILE A 179 9.17 7.42 4.63
C ILE A 179 10.19 8.43 4.08
N ALA A 180 11.22 8.76 4.86
CA ALA A 180 12.28 9.66 4.42
C ALA A 180 13.03 9.14 3.18
N ALA A 181 13.27 7.83 3.08
CA ALA A 181 13.91 7.22 1.92
C ALA A 181 13.03 7.26 0.65
N ASN A 182 11.70 7.30 0.78
CA ASN A 182 10.81 7.45 -0.38
C ASN A 182 10.92 8.83 -1.03
N ILE A 183 11.21 9.89 -0.26
CA ILE A 183 11.29 11.28 -0.76
C ILE A 183 12.31 11.44 -1.91
N PRO A 184 13.62 11.12 -1.73
CA PRO A 184 14.59 11.29 -2.80
C PRO A 184 14.29 10.36 -3.99
N VAL A 185 13.74 9.17 -3.77
CA VAL A 185 13.38 8.26 -4.86
C VAL A 185 12.24 8.83 -5.71
N PHE A 186 11.21 9.41 -5.07
CA PHE A 186 10.15 10.15 -5.77
C PHE A 186 10.67 11.32 -6.58
N LEU A 187 11.60 12.12 -6.01
CA LEU A 187 12.23 13.22 -6.73
C LEU A 187 12.97 12.70 -7.97
N ILE A 188 13.85 11.71 -7.81
CA ILE A 188 14.63 11.13 -8.90
C ILE A 188 13.73 10.58 -10.01
N MET A 189 12.62 9.93 -9.67
CA MET A 189 11.71 9.34 -10.64
C MET A 189 11.08 10.38 -11.59
N GLY A 190 10.89 11.62 -11.13
CA GLY A 190 10.39 12.72 -11.97
C GLY A 190 11.43 13.33 -12.92
N TYR A 191 12.73 13.04 -12.73
CA TYR A 191 13.82 13.61 -13.54
C TYR A 191 14.61 12.55 -14.30
N THR A 192 14.16 11.29 -14.31
CA THR A 192 14.86 10.17 -14.96
C THR A 192 14.02 9.56 -16.06
N SER A 193 14.71 8.94 -17.03
CA SER A 193 14.13 8.21 -18.15
C SER A 193 14.78 6.83 -18.29
N ASP A 194 14.16 5.98 -19.11
CA ASP A 194 14.67 4.69 -19.56
C ASP A 194 15.15 3.80 -18.39
N PHE A 195 16.41 3.37 -18.43
CA PHE A 195 16.96 2.47 -17.41
C PHE A 195 16.93 3.09 -16.01
N LEU A 196 17.25 4.38 -15.87
CA LEU A 196 17.24 5.06 -14.57
C LEU A 196 15.81 5.21 -14.03
N LEU A 197 14.84 5.42 -14.90
CA LEU A 197 13.44 5.45 -14.51
C LEU A 197 12.96 4.08 -14.01
N ILE A 198 13.32 3.00 -14.71
CA ILE A 198 13.00 1.63 -14.27
C ILE A 198 13.66 1.32 -12.92
N LEU A 199 14.93 1.68 -12.76
CA LEU A 199 15.66 1.47 -11.51
C LEU A 199 15.03 2.25 -10.35
N SER A 200 14.72 3.54 -10.55
CA SER A 200 14.07 4.36 -9.53
C SER A 200 12.68 3.82 -9.17
N GLY A 201 11.91 3.34 -10.16
CA GLY A 201 10.63 2.67 -9.92
C GLY A 201 10.76 1.39 -9.09
N ILE A 202 11.74 0.54 -9.37
CA ILE A 202 12.02 -0.67 -8.55
C ILE A 202 12.38 -0.28 -7.12
N MET A 203 13.26 0.71 -6.95
CA MET A 203 13.64 1.23 -5.63
C MET A 203 12.42 1.78 -4.88
N LEU A 204 11.54 2.50 -5.59
CA LEU A 204 10.30 3.03 -5.03
C LEU A 204 9.38 1.90 -4.59
N GLY A 205 9.22 0.85 -5.41
CA GLY A 205 8.44 -0.33 -5.05
C GLY A 205 8.93 -0.95 -3.74
N ILE A 206 10.24 -1.19 -3.62
CA ILE A 206 10.83 -1.78 -2.40
C ILE A 206 10.61 -0.85 -1.19
N ALA A 207 10.98 0.43 -1.32
CA ALA A 207 10.91 1.39 -0.22
C ALA A 207 9.46 1.65 0.21
N TYR A 208 8.56 1.90 -0.74
CA TYR A 208 7.19 2.28 -0.46
C TYR A 208 6.40 1.14 0.20
N PHE A 209 6.50 -0.08 -0.33
CA PHE A 209 5.74 -1.22 0.20
C PHE A 209 6.32 -1.77 1.51
N SER A 210 7.56 -1.40 1.89
CA SER A 210 8.11 -1.74 3.21
C SER A 210 7.41 -1.02 4.38
N ASN A 211 6.65 0.06 4.11
CA ASN A 211 5.86 0.76 5.12
C ASN A 211 4.67 -0.08 5.63
N GLN A 212 4.01 -0.83 4.74
CA GLN A 212 2.73 -1.49 5.02
C GLN A 212 2.76 -2.47 6.22
N PRO A 213 3.74 -3.39 6.35
CA PRO A 213 3.74 -4.35 7.46
C PRO A 213 4.04 -3.67 8.79
N ILE A 214 4.90 -2.65 8.79
CA ILE A 214 5.24 -1.86 9.97
C ILE A 214 4.03 -1.03 10.41
N GLY A 215 3.42 -0.30 9.49
CA GLY A 215 2.24 0.53 9.77
C GLY A 215 1.06 -0.28 10.30
N ASN A 216 0.73 -1.40 9.66
CA ASN A 216 -0.34 -2.27 10.14
C ASN A 216 -0.05 -2.89 11.51
N THR A 217 1.22 -3.12 11.84
CA THR A 217 1.60 -3.55 13.19
C THR A 217 1.42 -2.44 14.20
N LEU A 218 1.85 -1.21 13.89
CA LEU A 218 1.71 -0.05 14.77
C LEU A 218 0.25 0.24 15.12
N ILE A 219 -0.68 0.06 14.19
CA ILE A 219 -2.11 0.18 14.50
C ILE A 219 -2.52 -0.82 15.58
N ALA A 220 -2.08 -2.08 15.46
CA ALA A 220 -2.41 -3.12 16.43
C ALA A 220 -1.74 -2.91 17.80
N GLU A 221 -0.52 -2.36 17.83
CA GLU A 221 0.22 -2.03 19.06
C GLU A 221 -0.33 -0.77 19.75
N PHE A 222 -0.83 0.22 18.99
CA PHE A 222 -1.38 1.46 19.57
C PHE A 222 -2.87 1.37 19.91
N THR A 223 -3.54 0.28 19.54
CA THR A 223 -5.00 0.13 19.71
C THR A 223 -5.31 -1.04 20.61
N HIS A 224 -6.17 -0.80 21.60
CA HIS A 224 -6.74 -1.85 22.46
C HIS A 224 -7.27 -3.01 21.60
N SER A 225 -6.99 -4.25 22.02
CA SER A 225 -7.28 -5.46 21.25
C SER A 225 -8.70 -5.50 20.65
N GLN A 226 -9.73 -5.23 21.45
CA GLN A 226 -11.13 -5.18 20.99
C GLN A 226 -11.42 -4.15 19.88
N ASN A 227 -10.67 -3.06 19.85
CA ASN A 227 -10.91 -1.90 18.98
C ASN A 227 -10.04 -1.91 17.71
N ARG A 228 -9.20 -2.93 17.50
CA ARG A 228 -8.30 -3.00 16.34
C ARG A 228 -9.03 -2.90 15.00
N GLY A 229 -10.23 -3.48 14.89
CA GLY A 229 -11.06 -3.34 13.69
C GLY A 229 -11.43 -1.89 13.38
N LEU A 230 -11.75 -1.09 14.40
CA LEU A 230 -11.99 0.34 14.23
C LEU A 230 -10.70 1.08 13.86
N GLY A 231 -9.59 0.77 14.51
CA GLY A 231 -8.27 1.35 14.21
C GLY A 231 -7.84 1.13 12.75
N TYR A 232 -7.97 -0.10 12.26
CA TYR A 232 -7.75 -0.42 10.84
C TYR A 232 -8.76 0.30 9.96
N GLY A 233 -10.05 0.27 10.28
CA GLY A 233 -11.10 0.97 9.53
C GLY A 233 -10.79 2.44 9.29
N ILE A 234 -10.43 3.17 10.35
CA ILE A 234 -10.04 4.59 10.25
C ILE A 234 -8.78 4.75 9.41
N SER A 235 -7.75 3.92 9.62
CA SER A 235 -6.52 3.97 8.84
C SER A 235 -6.77 3.79 7.34
N PHE A 236 -7.56 2.79 6.94
CA PHE A 236 -7.86 2.56 5.52
C PHE A 236 -8.79 3.62 4.94
N PHE A 237 -9.75 4.13 5.72
CA PHE A 237 -10.57 5.27 5.29
C PHE A 237 -9.69 6.49 4.98
N LEU A 238 -8.72 6.81 5.85
CA LEU A 238 -7.83 7.93 5.63
C LEU A 238 -6.86 7.68 4.47
N SER A 239 -6.25 6.50 4.39
CA SER A 239 -5.30 6.19 3.32
C SER A 239 -5.97 6.11 1.95
N PHE A 240 -7.12 5.43 1.84
CA PHE A 240 -7.80 5.23 0.55
C PHE A 240 -8.75 6.38 0.21
N GLY A 241 -9.55 6.82 1.18
CA GLY A 241 -10.52 7.90 1.00
C GLY A 241 -9.82 9.22 0.73
N ILE A 242 -9.05 9.73 1.70
CA ILE A 242 -8.30 10.99 1.50
C ILE A 242 -7.23 10.79 0.42
N GLY A 243 -6.56 9.64 0.37
CA GLY A 243 -5.57 9.34 -0.65
C GLY A 243 -6.11 9.47 -2.07
N SER A 244 -7.36 9.07 -2.34
CA SER A 244 -7.96 9.19 -3.67
C SER A 244 -8.03 10.63 -4.21
N LEU A 245 -8.07 11.64 -3.33
CA LEU A 245 -8.02 13.06 -3.73
C LEU A 245 -6.71 13.39 -4.47
N ALA A 246 -5.64 12.67 -4.15
CA ALA A 246 -4.35 12.87 -4.79
C ALA A 246 -4.36 12.54 -6.28
N ALA A 247 -5.22 11.65 -6.76
CA ALA A 247 -5.36 11.39 -8.19
C ALA A 247 -5.86 12.64 -8.94
N GLY A 248 -6.84 13.36 -8.36
CA GLY A 248 -7.35 14.61 -8.92
C GLY A 248 -6.32 15.74 -8.86
N VAL A 249 -5.68 15.94 -7.70
CA VAL A 249 -4.60 16.94 -7.54
C VAL A 249 -3.43 16.65 -8.49
N SER A 250 -3.04 15.39 -8.62
CA SER A 250 -1.98 14.96 -9.54
C SER A 250 -2.38 15.17 -11.00
N GLY A 251 -3.66 15.05 -11.35
CA GLY A 251 -4.17 15.42 -12.67
C GLY A 251 -3.97 16.89 -13.00
N ILE A 252 -4.27 17.78 -12.07
CA ILE A 252 -4.02 19.22 -12.22
C ILE A 252 -2.52 19.49 -12.41
N ILE A 253 -1.65 18.83 -11.63
CA ILE A 253 -0.20 18.95 -11.77
C ILE A 253 0.24 18.44 -13.15
N ALA A 254 -0.24 17.27 -13.56
CA ALA A 254 0.12 16.64 -14.83
C ALA A 254 -0.29 17.50 -16.04
N GLU A 255 -1.46 18.12 -16.00
CA GLU A 255 -1.97 18.99 -17.07
C GLU A 255 -1.15 20.28 -17.21
N ASN A 256 -0.75 20.90 -16.08
CA ASN A 256 -0.05 22.19 -16.10
C ASN A 256 1.47 22.08 -16.20
N MET A 257 2.06 21.00 -15.66
CA MET A 257 3.51 20.84 -15.49
C MET A 257 4.07 19.55 -16.09
N GLY A 258 3.20 18.71 -16.68
CA GLY A 258 3.56 17.40 -17.21
C GLY A 258 3.50 16.28 -16.18
N VAL A 259 3.28 15.06 -16.66
CA VAL A 259 3.15 13.83 -15.85
C VAL A 259 4.35 13.64 -14.90
N ALA A 260 5.55 13.93 -15.38
CA ALA A 260 6.79 13.78 -14.61
C ALA A 260 6.80 14.63 -13.33
N ALA A 261 6.10 15.77 -13.29
CA ALA A 261 6.03 16.65 -12.12
C ALA A 261 5.21 16.07 -10.95
N VAL A 262 4.38 15.04 -11.20
CA VAL A 262 3.58 14.38 -10.16
C VAL A 262 4.48 13.70 -9.12
N PHE A 263 5.55 13.03 -9.55
CA PHE A 263 6.45 12.28 -8.67
C PHE A 263 7.18 13.15 -7.64
N PRO A 264 7.85 14.25 -8.02
CA PRO A 264 8.48 15.13 -7.04
C PRO A 264 7.45 15.81 -6.13
N ALA A 265 6.24 16.12 -6.63
CA ALA A 265 5.16 16.63 -5.80
C ALA A 265 4.75 15.61 -4.71
N MET A 266 4.63 14.33 -5.05
CA MET A 266 4.37 13.25 -4.07
C MET A 266 5.54 13.07 -3.09
N GLY A 267 6.78 13.26 -3.54
CA GLY A 267 7.95 13.27 -2.66
C GLY A 267 7.89 14.39 -1.63
N ILE A 268 7.60 15.63 -2.06
CA ILE A 268 7.45 16.80 -1.17
C ILE A 268 6.28 16.60 -0.20
N LEU A 269 5.18 16.02 -0.66
CA LEU A 269 4.00 15.71 0.16
C LEU A 269 4.32 14.79 1.35
N LEU A 270 5.38 13.99 1.28
CA LEU A 270 5.79 13.11 2.38
C LEU A 270 6.60 13.83 3.47
N ILE A 271 7.06 15.07 3.27
CA ILE A 271 7.83 15.82 4.28
C ILE A 271 7.04 15.96 5.60
N PRO A 272 5.76 16.42 5.61
CA PRO A 272 4.98 16.45 6.84
C PRO A 272 4.72 15.06 7.43
N SER A 273 4.71 14.01 6.60
CA SER A 273 4.55 12.61 7.07
C SER A 273 5.75 12.18 7.92
N VAL A 274 6.97 12.56 7.54
CA VAL A 274 8.19 12.35 8.35
C VAL A 274 8.08 13.07 9.69
N ILE A 275 7.55 14.30 9.70
CA ILE A 275 7.37 15.09 10.93
C ILE A 275 6.35 14.42 11.86
N PHE A 276 5.20 14.01 11.34
CA PHE A 276 4.19 13.30 12.14
C PHE A 276 4.71 11.96 12.66
N ALA A 277 5.45 11.19 11.86
CA ALA A 277 6.09 9.95 12.28
C ALA A 277 7.14 10.19 13.40
N PHE A 278 7.87 11.30 13.35
CA PHE A 278 8.79 11.69 14.41
C PHE A 278 8.09 11.99 15.74
N PHE A 279 6.98 12.74 15.71
CA PHE A 279 6.17 12.97 16.91
C PHE A 279 5.49 11.69 17.39
N MET A 280 5.04 10.82 16.48
CA MET A 280 4.46 9.51 16.80
C MET A 280 5.47 8.68 17.61
N ARG A 281 6.74 8.65 17.19
CA ARG A 281 7.81 7.98 17.93
C ARG A 281 7.95 8.50 19.36
N LYS A 282 7.81 9.81 19.59
CA LYS A 282 7.87 10.38 20.95
C LYS A 282 6.66 9.96 21.78
N ALA A 283 5.45 10.05 21.21
CA ALA A 283 4.21 9.64 21.86
C ALA A 283 4.16 8.14 22.18
N ALA A 284 4.80 7.30 21.36
CA ALA A 284 4.92 5.87 21.58
C ALA A 284 5.84 5.50 22.77
N ARG A 285 6.73 6.41 23.20
CA ARG A 285 7.65 6.19 24.34
C ARG A 285 7.09 6.66 25.68
N SER A 286 6.04 7.48 25.65
CA SER A 286 5.45 8.12 26.83
C SER A 286 4.20 7.42 27.36
N ALA A 287 3.80 6.32 26.73
CA ALA A 287 2.70 5.45 27.16
C ALA A 287 3.30 4.13 27.67
#